data_AF-F3BM11-F1
#
_entry.id   AF-F3BM11-F1
#
_cell.length_a   1.000
_cell.length_b   1.000
_cell.length_c   1.000
_cell.angle_alpha   90.00
_cell.angle_beta   90.00
_cell.angle_gamma   90.00
#
_symmetry.space_group_name_H-M   'P 1'
#
loop_
_entity.id
_entity.type
_entity.pdbx_description
1 polymer ?
#
loop_
_entity_poly.entity_id
_entity_poly.type
_entity_poly.pdbx_seq_one_letter_code
_entity_poly.pdbx_strand_id
1 'polypeptide(L)'
;MAIKPSHLNPQLFIWCKANLRYLLLFFVLSSGVLASRLTIQFNTFIELMGQKYGPARAAVARNWQSMLVQTQNKPEQQQILIVNDFFARNLRYQTDILLWKQNDYWATPLETLGRGLGDCEDYAIAKYISLRALGVSDDKLRLIYVKAKIAGTNKTQAHMVLGYFATPNAQPLILDSLITKVLPAAKRVDLSPVFSFNSQGLWANNSTKSVASPTARLSRWRKILEQTTKEGVMW
;
A
#
# COMPACT_ATOMS: atom_id res chain seq x y z
N MET A 1 73.41 -58.50 33.23
CA MET A 1 74.44 -57.44 33.31
C MET A 1 73.72 -56.11 33.24
N ALA A 2 73.76 -55.33 34.32
CA ALA A 2 73.03 -54.07 34.45
C ALA A 2 73.91 -52.90 34.01
N ILE A 3 73.40 -51.98 33.18
CA ILE A 3 73.84 -50.58 33.12
C ILE A 3 72.62 -49.67 32.88
N LYS A 4 72.59 -48.57 33.64
CA LYS A 4 71.54 -47.57 33.87
C LYS A 4 71.39 -46.51 32.75
N PRO A 5 70.35 -45.64 32.82
CA PRO A 5 69.78 -44.90 31.68
C PRO A 5 70.34 -43.49 31.49
N SER A 6 70.21 -42.93 30.28
CA SER A 6 70.47 -41.52 29.97
C SER A 6 69.19 -40.77 29.60
N HIS A 7 68.75 -39.95 30.55
CA HIS A 7 68.00 -38.68 30.45
C HIS A 7 67.12 -38.38 29.23
N LEU A 8 65.80 -38.44 29.48
CA LEU A 8 64.75 -37.74 28.71
C LEU A 8 64.77 -36.24 29.04
N ASN A 9 64.67 -35.40 28.01
CA ASN A 9 64.57 -33.95 28.09
C ASN A 9 63.11 -33.52 28.36
N PRO A 10 62.79 -32.76 29.43
CA PRO A 10 61.42 -32.42 29.81
C PRO A 10 61.04 -31.02 29.32
N GLN A 11 60.44 -30.90 28.12
CA GLN A 11 59.74 -29.66 27.71
C GLN A 11 58.49 -29.93 26.85
N LEU A 12 57.77 -31.02 27.14
CA LEU A 12 56.55 -31.36 26.40
C LEU A 12 55.41 -31.69 27.35
N PHE A 13 55.09 -30.79 28.28
CA PHE A 13 53.80 -30.82 28.95
C PHE A 13 53.35 -29.42 29.37
N ILE A 14 52.09 -29.14 29.01
CA ILE A 14 51.18 -28.08 29.50
C ILE A 14 51.13 -26.81 28.64
N TRP A 15 50.12 -26.75 27.75
CA TRP A 15 49.19 -25.63 27.50
C TRP A 15 48.09 -26.21 26.58
N CYS A 16 47.11 -26.97 27.07
CA CYS A 16 45.89 -26.54 27.75
C CYS A 16 45.07 -25.47 26.97
N LYS A 17 43.93 -25.93 26.42
CA LYS A 17 42.69 -25.19 26.13
C LYS A 17 42.77 -23.99 25.16
N ALA A 18 42.41 -24.21 23.89
CA ALA A 18 41.53 -23.30 23.12
C ALA A 18 41.37 -23.80 21.68
N ASN A 19 40.50 -24.76 21.41
CA ASN A 19 40.06 -25.06 20.04
C ASN A 19 38.60 -25.53 20.01
N LEU A 20 37.72 -24.76 20.66
CA LEU A 20 36.26 -24.92 20.56
C LEU A 20 35.58 -23.56 20.31
N ARG A 21 36.21 -22.68 19.53
CA ARG A 21 35.72 -21.31 19.28
C ARG A 21 35.31 -21.01 17.84
N TYR A 22 35.33 -22.00 16.95
CA TYR A 22 34.89 -21.81 15.56
C TYR A 22 33.73 -22.74 15.20
N LEU A 23 32.68 -22.77 16.04
CA LEU A 23 31.33 -23.00 15.53
C LEU A 23 30.77 -21.61 15.18
N LEU A 24 31.26 -21.03 14.08
CA LEU A 24 30.73 -19.80 13.52
C LEU A 24 29.28 -20.08 13.13
N LEU A 25 28.36 -19.57 13.94
CA LEU A 25 26.96 -19.40 13.60
C LEU A 25 26.88 -18.69 12.24
N PHE A 26 26.64 -19.44 11.17
CA PHE A 26 25.97 -18.89 9.98
C PHE A 26 24.49 -18.76 10.29
N PHE A 27 24.15 -17.90 11.26
CA PHE A 27 22.82 -17.31 11.28
C PHE A 27 22.83 -16.27 10.17
N VAL A 28 22.40 -16.69 8.98
CA VAL A 28 21.98 -15.76 7.93
C VAL A 28 20.81 -14.98 8.53
N LEU A 29 21.12 -13.85 9.17
CA LEU A 29 20.17 -12.78 9.40
C LEU A 29 19.80 -12.27 8.02
N SER A 30 18.85 -12.95 7.37
CA SER A 30 18.03 -12.31 6.36
C SER A 30 17.28 -11.21 7.10
N SER A 31 17.87 -10.03 7.19
CA SER A 31 17.18 -8.78 7.45
C SER A 31 16.27 -8.51 6.26
N GLY A 32 15.25 -9.36 6.11
CA GLY A 32 14.05 -8.96 5.44
C GLY A 32 13.57 -7.74 6.21
N VAL A 33 13.75 -6.56 5.62
CA VAL A 33 13.03 -5.38 6.04
C VAL A 33 11.56 -5.79 5.95
N LEU A 34 10.96 -6.13 7.10
CA LEU A 34 9.53 -6.31 7.20
C LEU A 34 8.96 -4.94 6.87
N ALA A 35 8.60 -4.73 5.61
CA ALA A 35 7.85 -3.56 5.21
C ALA A 35 6.64 -3.51 6.13
N SER A 36 6.52 -2.44 6.92
CA SER A 36 5.43 -2.30 7.89
C SER A 36 4.11 -2.40 7.14
N ARG A 37 3.40 -3.50 7.41
CA ARG A 37 2.06 -3.71 6.86
C ARG A 37 1.17 -2.65 7.49
N LEU A 38 0.48 -1.88 6.65
CA LEU A 38 -0.55 -0.96 7.13
C LEU A 38 -1.61 -1.79 7.86
N THR A 39 -1.99 -1.37 9.06
CA THR A 39 -3.03 -2.06 9.83
C THR A 39 -4.24 -1.17 10.00
N ILE A 40 -5.43 -1.76 10.01
CA ILE A 40 -6.69 -1.04 10.24
C ILE A 40 -7.29 -1.57 11.53
N GLN A 41 -7.43 -0.71 12.53
CA GLN A 41 -8.12 -0.99 13.78
C GLN A 41 -9.63 -1.01 13.51
N PHE A 42 -10.13 -2.14 13.01
CA PHE A 42 -11.52 -2.24 12.57
C PHE A 42 -12.54 -2.02 13.69
N ASN A 43 -12.22 -2.30 14.95
CA ASN A 43 -13.11 -1.98 16.07
C ASN A 43 -13.39 -0.46 16.12
N THR A 44 -12.33 0.35 16.13
CA THR A 44 -12.40 1.82 16.08
C THR A 44 -13.13 2.30 14.82
N PHE A 45 -12.76 1.75 13.65
CA PHE A 45 -13.35 2.17 12.38
C PHE A 45 -14.86 1.86 12.31
N ILE A 46 -15.28 0.66 12.75
CA ILE A 46 -16.68 0.23 12.76
C ILE A 46 -17.51 1.07 13.74
N GLU A 47 -16.95 1.38 14.92
CA GLU A 47 -17.59 2.25 15.90
C GLU A 47 -17.83 3.66 15.33
N LEU A 48 -16.80 4.29 14.77
CA LEU A 48 -16.90 5.61 14.14
C LEU A 48 -17.90 5.61 12.97
N MET A 49 -17.91 4.54 12.17
CA MET A 49 -18.89 4.38 11.08
C MET A 49 -20.32 4.34 11.60
N GLY A 50 -20.57 3.61 12.69
CA GLY A 50 -21.88 3.55 13.36
C GLY A 50 -22.29 4.90 13.94
N GLN A 51 -21.38 5.59 14.61
CA GLN A 51 -21.65 6.89 15.24
C GLN A 51 -21.93 8.00 14.21
N LYS A 52 -21.13 8.08 13.13
CA LYS A 52 -21.21 9.18 12.15
C LYS A 52 -22.24 8.94 11.05
N TYR A 53 -22.48 7.69 10.66
CA TYR A 53 -23.31 7.35 9.50
C TYR A 53 -24.42 6.31 9.78
N GLY A 54 -24.56 5.87 11.03
CA GLY A 54 -25.62 4.97 11.46
C GLY A 54 -25.29 3.47 11.33
N PRO A 55 -26.12 2.60 11.93
CA PRO A 55 -25.83 1.16 12.07
C PRO A 55 -25.73 0.41 10.72
N ALA A 56 -26.48 0.84 9.70
CA ALA A 56 -26.39 0.26 8.37
C ALA A 56 -25.00 0.45 7.74
N ARG A 57 -24.32 1.57 8.01
CA ARG A 57 -22.98 1.85 7.50
C ARG A 57 -21.89 1.14 8.31
N ALA A 58 -22.11 0.87 9.59
CA ALA A 58 -21.27 -0.05 10.35
C ALA A 58 -21.26 -1.47 9.75
N ALA A 59 -22.37 -1.93 9.14
CA ALA A 59 -22.38 -3.20 8.42
C ALA A 59 -21.51 -3.17 7.14
N VAL A 60 -21.45 -2.04 6.43
CA VAL A 60 -20.54 -1.87 5.28
C VAL A 60 -19.07 -1.96 5.72
N ALA A 61 -18.72 -1.36 6.86
CA ALA A 61 -17.37 -1.48 7.43
C ALA A 61 -17.01 -2.93 7.80
N ARG A 62 -17.96 -3.70 8.36
CA ARG A 62 -17.79 -5.15 8.60
C ARG A 62 -17.62 -5.93 7.30
N ASN A 63 -18.35 -5.59 6.25
CA ASN A 63 -18.19 -6.21 4.93
C ASN A 63 -16.81 -5.91 4.33
N TRP A 64 -16.30 -4.69 4.51
CA TRP A 64 -14.95 -4.32 4.10
C TRP A 64 -13.89 -5.12 4.86
N GLN A 65 -14.01 -5.23 6.19
CA GLN A 65 -13.14 -6.08 7.02
C GLN A 65 -13.14 -7.54 6.53
N SER A 66 -14.34 -8.10 6.33
CA SER A 66 -14.52 -9.48 5.87
C SER A 66 -13.86 -9.71 4.50
N MET A 67 -14.03 -8.77 3.57
CA MET A 67 -13.37 -8.81 2.26
C MET A 67 -11.85 -8.87 2.40
N LEU A 68 -11.25 -8.05 3.28
CA LEU A 68 -9.80 -8.07 3.48
C LEU A 68 -9.32 -9.40 4.07
N VAL A 69 -10.00 -9.92 5.09
CA VAL A 69 -9.66 -11.21 5.73
C VAL A 69 -9.71 -12.36 4.72
N GLN A 70 -10.75 -12.43 3.90
CA GLN A 70 -10.91 -13.48 2.89
C GLN A 70 -9.89 -13.36 1.73
N THR A 71 -9.30 -12.18 1.56
CA THR A 71 -8.40 -11.86 0.43
C THR A 71 -6.92 -11.98 0.79
N GLN A 72 -6.56 -11.91 2.07
CA GLN A 72 -5.18 -11.81 2.56
C GLN A 72 -4.22 -12.87 1.99
N ASN A 73 -4.67 -14.11 1.80
CA ASN A 73 -3.81 -15.21 1.35
C ASN A 73 -3.86 -15.46 -0.17
N LYS A 74 -4.52 -14.57 -0.93
CA LYS A 74 -4.61 -14.68 -2.39
C LYS A 74 -3.40 -14.05 -3.08
N PRO A 75 -3.02 -14.49 -4.29
CA PRO A 75 -2.01 -13.81 -5.11
C PRO A 75 -2.33 -12.33 -5.31
N GLU A 76 -1.34 -11.44 -5.32
CA GLU A 76 -1.52 -9.98 -5.43
C GLU A 76 -2.43 -9.59 -6.61
N GLN A 77 -2.31 -10.26 -7.76
CA GLN A 77 -3.16 -10.01 -8.93
C GLN A 77 -4.64 -10.32 -8.67
N GLN A 78 -4.96 -11.29 -7.82
CA GLN A 78 -6.33 -11.53 -7.39
C GLN A 78 -6.78 -10.50 -6.35
N GLN A 79 -5.88 -10.10 -5.44
CA GLN A 79 -6.17 -9.08 -4.44
C GLN A 79 -6.59 -7.76 -5.09
N ILE A 80 -5.86 -7.28 -6.11
CA ILE A 80 -6.20 -6.04 -6.83
C ILE A 80 -7.57 -6.12 -7.50
N LEU A 81 -7.95 -7.28 -8.05
CA LEU A 81 -9.24 -7.46 -8.71
C LEU A 81 -10.39 -7.43 -7.70
N ILE A 82 -10.23 -8.15 -6.57
CA ILE A 82 -11.24 -8.21 -5.50
C ILE A 82 -11.43 -6.84 -4.86
N VAL A 83 -10.34 -6.13 -4.57
CA VAL A 83 -10.41 -4.76 -4.01
C VAL A 83 -11.09 -3.82 -5.00
N ASN A 84 -10.70 -3.85 -6.28
CA ASN A 84 -11.30 -2.98 -7.29
C ASN A 84 -12.81 -3.20 -7.42
N ASP A 85 -13.23 -4.46 -7.46
CA ASP A 85 -14.63 -4.86 -7.58
C ASP A 85 -15.44 -4.56 -6.32
N PHE A 86 -14.85 -4.71 -5.13
CA PHE A 86 -15.50 -4.35 -3.86
C PHE A 86 -15.96 -2.88 -3.87
N PHE A 87 -15.06 -1.95 -4.23
CA PHE A 87 -15.41 -0.53 -4.26
C PHE A 87 -16.35 -0.18 -5.42
N ALA A 88 -16.22 -0.83 -6.57
CA ALA A 88 -17.16 -0.65 -7.67
C ALA A 88 -18.60 -1.06 -7.30
N ARG A 89 -18.77 -2.07 -6.43
CA ARG A 89 -20.09 -2.53 -5.97
C ARG A 89 -20.66 -1.72 -4.79
N ASN A 90 -19.80 -1.12 -3.97
CA ASN A 90 -20.23 -0.45 -2.73
C ASN A 90 -20.35 1.07 -2.85
N LEU A 91 -19.85 1.66 -3.95
CA LEU A 91 -19.84 3.11 -4.15
C LEU A 91 -20.62 3.49 -5.41
N ARG A 92 -21.22 4.67 -5.39
CA ARG A 92 -21.73 5.35 -6.58
C ARG A 92 -20.90 6.61 -6.82
N TYR A 93 -20.57 6.87 -8.08
CA TYR A 93 -19.77 8.04 -8.44
C TYR A 93 -20.56 9.33 -8.19
N GLN A 94 -19.95 10.30 -7.51
CA GLN A 94 -20.54 11.61 -7.24
C GLN A 94 -19.43 12.65 -7.08
N THR A 95 -19.48 13.74 -7.86
CA THR A 95 -18.47 14.81 -7.80
C THR A 95 -18.48 15.55 -6.45
N ASP A 96 -17.31 16.04 -6.05
CA ASP A 96 -17.15 16.78 -4.79
C ASP A 96 -18.02 18.01 -4.67
N ILE A 97 -18.24 18.76 -5.76
CA ILE A 97 -19.07 19.96 -5.69
C ILE A 97 -20.51 19.62 -5.28
N LEU A 98 -20.99 18.43 -5.63
CA LEU A 98 -22.31 17.96 -5.23
C LEU A 98 -22.28 17.36 -3.81
N LEU A 99 -21.23 16.61 -3.47
CA LEU A 99 -21.10 15.86 -2.21
C LEU A 99 -20.63 16.71 -1.02
N TRP A 100 -19.63 17.55 -1.24
CA TRP A 100 -18.88 18.29 -0.22
C TRP A 100 -19.02 19.81 -0.34
N LYS A 101 -19.63 20.32 -1.42
CA LYS A 101 -19.70 21.77 -1.75
C LYS A 101 -18.32 22.42 -1.87
N GLN A 102 -17.32 21.61 -2.19
CA GLN A 102 -15.92 21.99 -2.36
C GLN A 102 -15.41 21.30 -3.63
N ASN A 103 -14.46 21.91 -4.34
CA ASN A 103 -13.76 21.24 -5.43
C ASN A 103 -12.56 20.46 -4.89
N ASP A 104 -12.36 19.22 -5.37
CA ASP A 104 -11.14 18.42 -5.14
C ASP A 104 -10.92 18.23 -3.62
N TYR A 105 -11.93 17.65 -2.99
CA TYR A 105 -11.99 17.22 -1.61
C TYR A 105 -11.64 15.74 -1.54
N TRP A 106 -10.48 15.42 -0.97
CA TRP A 106 -10.10 14.02 -0.81
C TRP A 106 -10.74 13.47 0.45
N ALA A 107 -11.65 12.52 0.28
CA ALA A 107 -12.34 11.85 1.38
C ALA A 107 -11.54 10.63 1.89
N THR A 108 -11.67 10.36 3.19
CA THR A 108 -11.11 9.13 3.77
C THR A 108 -11.95 7.89 3.41
N PRO A 109 -11.45 6.65 3.62
CA PRO A 109 -12.29 5.46 3.50
C PRO A 109 -13.52 5.49 4.43
N LEU A 110 -13.41 6.09 5.62
CA LEU A 110 -14.54 6.27 6.54
C LEU A 110 -15.61 7.16 5.89
N GLU A 111 -15.21 8.27 5.30
CA GLU A 111 -16.11 9.21 4.64
C GLU A 111 -16.74 8.62 3.37
N THR A 112 -15.92 7.99 2.53
CA THR A 112 -16.30 7.40 1.25
C THR A 112 -17.30 6.25 1.46
N LEU A 113 -16.98 5.28 2.33
CA LEU A 113 -17.88 4.15 2.63
C LEU A 113 -19.09 4.59 3.47
N GLY A 114 -18.90 5.59 4.34
CA GLY A 114 -19.96 6.16 5.18
C GLY A 114 -21.07 6.79 4.35
N ARG A 115 -20.71 7.51 3.29
CA ARG A 115 -21.68 8.06 2.33
C ARG A 115 -22.09 7.06 1.25
N GLY A 116 -21.25 6.08 0.94
CA GLY A 116 -21.42 5.20 -0.23
C GLY A 116 -21.28 5.97 -1.55
N LEU A 117 -20.59 7.11 -1.50
CA LEU A 117 -20.42 8.07 -2.57
C LEU A 117 -18.98 8.58 -2.54
N GLY A 118 -18.44 8.88 -3.71
CA GLY A 118 -17.14 9.50 -3.88
C GLY A 118 -16.84 9.68 -5.36
N ASP A 119 -15.78 10.42 -5.68
CA ASP A 119 -15.30 10.57 -7.05
C ASP A 119 -13.96 9.86 -7.27
N CYS A 120 -13.11 10.33 -8.18
CA CYS A 120 -11.99 9.55 -8.68
C CYS A 120 -10.88 9.31 -7.64
N GLU A 121 -10.51 10.34 -6.88
CA GLU A 121 -9.52 10.25 -5.81
C GLU A 121 -10.00 9.37 -4.66
N ASP A 122 -11.27 9.46 -4.26
CA ASP A 122 -11.85 8.74 -3.14
C ASP A 122 -11.75 7.22 -3.37
N TYR A 123 -12.09 6.79 -4.59
CA TYR A 123 -11.95 5.40 -5.00
C TYR A 123 -10.48 4.98 -5.00
N ALA A 124 -9.58 5.81 -5.54
CA ALA A 124 -8.17 5.46 -5.64
C ALA A 124 -7.52 5.34 -4.24
N ILE A 125 -7.83 6.27 -3.34
CA ILE A 125 -7.34 6.30 -1.95
C ILE A 125 -7.85 5.08 -1.17
N ALA A 126 -9.15 4.77 -1.26
CA ALA A 126 -9.73 3.64 -0.54
C ALA A 126 -9.19 2.28 -1.02
N LYS A 127 -8.97 2.13 -2.35
CA LYS A 127 -8.31 0.95 -2.93
C LYS A 127 -6.84 0.85 -2.49
N TYR A 128 -6.12 1.97 -2.47
CA TYR A 128 -4.72 2.03 -2.06
C TYR A 128 -4.56 1.58 -0.60
N ILE A 129 -5.33 2.15 0.33
CA ILE A 129 -5.31 1.76 1.76
C ILE A 129 -5.65 0.28 1.92
N SER A 130 -6.66 -0.21 1.19
CA SER A 130 -7.06 -1.64 1.23
C SER A 130 -5.92 -2.57 0.79
N LEU A 131 -5.22 -2.25 -0.29
CA LEU A 131 -4.12 -3.08 -0.80
C LEU A 131 -2.89 -3.02 0.12
N ARG A 132 -2.59 -1.83 0.69
CA ARG A 132 -1.57 -1.70 1.74
C ARG A 132 -1.93 -2.55 2.97
N ALA A 133 -3.21 -2.59 3.35
CA ALA A 133 -3.70 -3.44 4.44
C ALA A 133 -3.62 -4.94 4.14
N LEU A 134 -3.65 -5.34 2.87
CA LEU A 134 -3.42 -6.72 2.42
C LEU A 134 -1.93 -7.10 2.35
N GLY A 135 -1.03 -6.14 2.59
CA GLY A 135 0.42 -6.36 2.55
C GLY A 135 1.05 -6.12 1.18
N VAL A 136 0.32 -5.56 0.20
CA VAL A 136 0.95 -5.10 -1.04
C VAL A 136 1.90 -3.97 -0.70
N SER A 137 3.16 -4.12 -1.13
CA SER A 137 4.22 -3.16 -0.84
C SER A 137 3.94 -1.78 -1.46
N ASP A 138 4.38 -0.72 -0.78
CA ASP A 138 4.09 0.65 -1.21
C ASP A 138 4.72 1.02 -2.55
N ASP A 139 5.92 0.51 -2.81
CA ASP A 139 6.66 0.73 -4.05
C ASP A 139 5.96 0.14 -5.29
N LYS A 140 5.02 -0.79 -5.08
CA LYS A 140 4.16 -1.36 -6.11
C LYS A 140 2.87 -0.57 -6.34
N LEU A 141 2.57 0.45 -5.54
CA LEU A 141 1.31 1.17 -5.59
C LEU A 141 1.56 2.66 -5.79
N ARG A 142 0.87 3.27 -6.75
CA ARG A 142 0.92 4.73 -6.95
C ARG A 142 -0.47 5.26 -7.26
N LEU A 143 -0.88 6.32 -6.57
CA LEU A 143 -1.98 7.18 -6.97
C LEU A 143 -1.48 8.01 -8.16
N ILE A 144 -2.17 7.93 -9.30
CA ILE A 144 -1.74 8.56 -10.55
C ILE A 144 -2.76 9.62 -10.94
N TYR A 145 -2.32 10.87 -10.98
CA TYR A 145 -3.10 11.98 -11.50
C TYR A 145 -2.94 12.02 -13.02
N VAL A 146 -4.07 12.01 -13.74
CA VAL A 146 -4.12 11.90 -15.20
C VAL A 146 -5.07 12.94 -15.79
N LYS A 147 -4.90 13.22 -17.08
CA LYS A 147 -5.91 13.86 -17.92
C LYS A 147 -6.69 12.76 -18.63
N ALA A 148 -7.96 12.58 -18.28
CA ALA A 148 -8.85 11.61 -18.91
C ALA A 148 -9.60 12.26 -20.08
N LYS A 149 -9.58 11.64 -21.26
CA LYS A 149 -10.35 12.06 -22.42
C LYS A 149 -11.83 11.83 -22.18
N ILE A 150 -12.65 12.84 -22.42
CA ILE A 150 -14.10 12.71 -22.35
C ILE A 150 -14.57 12.08 -23.67
N ALA A 151 -15.22 10.91 -23.57
CA ALA A 151 -15.68 10.14 -24.71
C ALA A 151 -16.50 11.00 -25.69
N GLY A 152 -16.20 10.90 -26.99
CA GLY A 152 -16.88 11.68 -28.04
C GLY A 152 -16.45 13.14 -28.12
N THR A 153 -15.41 13.56 -27.40
CA THR A 153 -14.90 14.95 -27.45
C THR A 153 -13.36 14.99 -27.51
N ASN A 154 -12.81 16.15 -27.87
CA ASN A 154 -11.38 16.44 -27.76
C ASN A 154 -10.99 17.06 -26.40
N LYS A 155 -11.92 17.10 -25.44
CA LYS A 155 -11.69 17.68 -24.11
C LYS A 155 -11.14 16.62 -23.16
N THR A 156 -10.32 17.08 -22.21
CA THR A 156 -9.84 16.26 -21.11
C THR A 156 -10.29 16.83 -19.77
N GLN A 157 -10.54 15.96 -18.80
CA GLN A 157 -10.78 16.34 -17.41
C GLN A 157 -9.69 15.77 -16.50
N ALA A 158 -9.47 16.44 -15.37
CA ALA A 158 -8.66 15.88 -14.29
C ALA A 158 -9.30 14.58 -13.79
N HIS A 159 -8.46 13.59 -13.51
CA HIS A 159 -8.90 12.29 -13.00
C HIS A 159 -7.79 11.64 -12.18
N MET A 160 -8.14 10.78 -11.23
CA MET A 160 -7.19 9.99 -10.46
C MET A 160 -7.49 8.49 -10.57
N VAL A 161 -6.43 7.70 -10.73
CA VAL A 161 -6.50 6.24 -10.74
C VAL A 161 -5.45 5.64 -9.81
N LEU A 162 -5.62 4.37 -9.45
CA LEU A 162 -4.59 3.62 -8.74
C LEU A 162 -3.82 2.73 -9.73
N GLY A 163 -2.51 2.91 -9.79
CA GLY A 163 -1.60 2.04 -10.53
C GLY A 163 -1.00 0.97 -9.63
N TYR A 164 -1.10 -0.29 -10.04
CA TYR A 164 -0.39 -1.42 -9.45
C TYR A 164 0.75 -1.89 -10.36
N PHE A 165 1.95 -1.96 -9.82
CA PHE A 165 3.19 -2.35 -10.50
C PHE A 165 3.62 -3.72 -10.00
N ALA A 166 3.59 -4.76 -10.84
CA ALA A 166 4.02 -6.11 -10.43
C ALA A 166 5.48 -6.13 -9.94
N THR A 167 6.32 -5.28 -10.54
CA THR A 167 7.65 -4.90 -10.06
C THR A 167 7.80 -3.38 -10.22
N PRO A 168 8.68 -2.69 -9.47
CA PRO A 168 8.76 -1.23 -9.47
C PRO A 168 8.96 -0.54 -10.84
N ASN A 169 9.51 -1.27 -11.81
CA ASN A 169 9.76 -0.79 -13.18
C ASN A 169 8.78 -1.38 -14.23
N ALA A 170 7.84 -2.22 -13.82
CA ALA A 170 6.86 -2.80 -14.73
C ALA A 170 5.88 -1.76 -15.25
N GLN A 171 5.21 -2.07 -16.36
CA GLN A 171 4.00 -1.35 -16.74
C GLN A 171 2.91 -1.58 -15.68
N PRO A 172 2.20 -0.53 -15.23
CA PRO A 172 1.16 -0.70 -14.23
C PRO A 172 -0.15 -1.23 -14.82
N LEU A 173 -0.86 -2.00 -14.00
CA LEU A 173 -2.28 -2.23 -14.13
C LEU A 173 -3.04 -1.05 -13.51
N ILE A 174 -4.07 -0.56 -14.20
CA ILE A 174 -4.88 0.58 -13.80
C ILE A 174 -6.18 0.12 -13.17
N LEU A 175 -6.39 0.51 -11.92
CA LEU A 175 -7.63 0.38 -11.17
C LEU A 175 -8.33 1.74 -11.21
N ASP A 176 -9.51 1.78 -11.82
CA ASP A 176 -10.23 3.02 -12.13
C ASP A 176 -11.64 3.02 -11.48
N SER A 177 -12.22 4.20 -11.29
CA SER A 177 -13.62 4.39 -10.92
C SER A 177 -14.55 4.51 -12.14
N LEU A 178 -14.03 4.90 -13.31
CA LEU A 178 -14.84 5.04 -14.54
C LEU A 178 -15.17 3.70 -15.20
N ILE A 179 -14.27 2.72 -15.08
CA ILE A 179 -14.44 1.37 -15.60
C ILE A 179 -13.99 0.32 -14.58
N THR A 180 -14.75 -0.75 -14.41
CA THR A 180 -14.42 -1.81 -13.45
C THR A 180 -13.32 -2.74 -13.97
N LYS A 181 -13.09 -2.81 -15.29
CA LYS A 181 -12.07 -3.68 -15.86
C LYS A 181 -10.67 -3.12 -15.54
N VAL A 182 -9.87 -3.91 -14.83
CA VAL A 182 -8.46 -3.61 -14.60
C VAL A 182 -7.67 -3.88 -15.88
N LEU A 183 -6.99 -2.85 -16.38
CA LEU A 183 -6.30 -2.88 -17.68
C LEU A 183 -4.85 -2.40 -17.56
N PRO A 184 -3.90 -2.95 -18.34
CA PRO A 184 -2.58 -2.36 -18.47
C PRO A 184 -2.66 -0.91 -18.96
N ALA A 185 -1.76 -0.04 -18.48
CA ALA A 185 -1.75 1.37 -18.84
C ALA A 185 -1.73 1.63 -20.36
N ALA A 186 -1.00 0.82 -21.16
CA ALA A 186 -1.00 0.96 -22.63
C ALA A 186 -2.38 0.73 -23.27
N LYS A 187 -3.31 0.03 -22.61
CA LYS A 187 -4.68 -0.15 -23.10
C LYS A 187 -5.62 0.99 -22.68
N ARG A 188 -5.14 1.94 -21.89
CA ARG A 188 -5.87 3.13 -21.43
C ARG A 188 -5.38 4.39 -22.14
N VAL A 189 -5.49 4.37 -23.48
CA VAL A 189 -5.11 5.49 -24.36
C VAL A 189 -5.96 6.76 -24.18
N ASP A 190 -7.01 6.64 -23.38
CA ASP A 190 -7.85 7.72 -22.87
C ASP A 190 -7.22 8.47 -21.69
N LEU A 191 -6.19 7.92 -21.04
CA LEU A 191 -5.53 8.53 -19.88
C LEU A 191 -4.13 9.01 -20.22
N SER A 192 -3.85 10.29 -19.96
CA SER A 192 -2.51 10.87 -20.07
C SER A 192 -1.96 11.21 -18.68
N PRO A 193 -0.89 10.54 -18.19
CA PRO A 193 -0.37 10.79 -16.85
C PRO A 193 0.27 12.18 -16.71
N VAL A 194 0.08 12.79 -15.54
CA VAL A 194 0.69 14.08 -15.19
C VAL A 194 1.75 13.87 -14.10
N PHE A 195 1.36 13.25 -12.99
CA PHE A 195 2.25 12.86 -11.91
C PHE A 195 1.67 11.66 -11.15
N SER A 196 2.48 11.01 -10.32
CA SER A 196 2.04 9.95 -9.44
C SER A 196 2.72 10.04 -8.08
N PHE A 197 2.10 9.47 -7.04
CA PHE A 197 2.64 9.51 -5.68
C PHE A 197 2.13 8.35 -4.84
N ASN A 198 2.79 8.08 -3.72
CA ASN A 198 2.33 7.15 -2.69
C ASN A 198 2.69 7.71 -1.30
N SER A 199 2.83 6.86 -0.27
CA SER A 199 3.21 7.33 1.07
C SER A 199 4.68 7.79 1.15
N GLN A 200 5.56 7.29 0.27
CA GLN A 200 7.01 7.51 0.35
C GLN A 200 7.56 8.48 -0.71
N GLY A 201 6.95 8.56 -1.89
CA GLY A 201 7.55 9.26 -3.04
C GLY A 201 6.55 9.92 -3.98
N LEU A 202 7.02 10.96 -4.68
CA LEU A 202 6.30 11.69 -5.72
C LEU A 202 7.12 11.64 -7.01
N TRP A 203 6.50 11.22 -8.11
CA TRP A 203 7.10 11.10 -9.44
C TRP A 203 6.38 11.98 -10.44
N ALA A 204 7.12 12.80 -11.18
CA ALA A 204 6.61 13.67 -12.23
C ALA A 204 7.56 13.64 -13.44
N ASN A 205 7.11 14.19 -14.58
CA ASN A 205 7.92 14.34 -15.80
C ASN A 205 8.56 13.02 -16.29
N ASN A 206 7.82 11.90 -16.21
CA ASN A 206 8.29 10.55 -16.57
C ASN A 206 9.55 10.07 -15.81
N SER A 207 9.91 10.70 -14.68
CA SER A 207 11.01 10.25 -13.84
C SER A 207 10.67 8.93 -13.16
N THR A 208 11.62 7.99 -13.15
CA THR A 208 11.56 6.76 -12.35
C THR A 208 12.04 6.98 -10.90
N LYS A 209 12.73 8.10 -10.64
CA LYS A 209 13.18 8.52 -9.30
C LYS A 209 12.17 9.47 -8.67
N SER A 210 11.95 9.33 -7.36
CA SER A 210 11.14 10.28 -6.59
C SER A 210 11.78 11.66 -6.66
N VAL A 211 11.00 12.67 -7.04
CA VAL A 211 11.46 14.06 -7.19
C VAL A 211 11.17 14.90 -5.95
N ALA A 212 10.39 14.37 -4.99
CA ALA A 212 10.06 15.04 -3.73
C ALA A 212 9.37 14.10 -2.73
N SER A 213 9.27 14.54 -1.47
CA SER A 213 8.32 13.97 -0.50
C SER A 213 6.89 14.37 -0.87
N PRO A 214 5.93 13.43 -1.00
CA PRO A 214 4.52 13.71 -1.23
C PRO A 214 3.90 14.54 -0.13
N THR A 215 4.19 14.22 1.14
CA THR A 215 3.61 14.93 2.27
C THR A 215 4.09 16.37 2.32
N ALA A 216 5.29 16.70 1.82
CA ALA A 216 5.76 18.07 1.72
C ALA A 216 5.03 18.89 0.64
N ARG A 217 4.58 18.25 -0.46
CA ARG A 217 4.03 18.94 -1.65
C ARG A 217 2.53 18.79 -1.85
N LEU A 218 1.89 17.79 -1.24
CA LEU A 218 0.47 17.47 -1.40
C LEU A 218 -0.23 17.59 -0.05
N SER A 219 -0.69 18.80 0.27
CA SER A 219 -1.39 19.09 1.54
C SER A 219 -2.61 18.20 1.76
N ARG A 220 -3.37 17.90 0.71
CA ARG A 220 -4.52 16.98 0.76
C ARG A 220 -4.13 15.56 1.14
N TRP A 221 -3.03 15.04 0.57
CA TRP A 221 -2.54 13.71 0.93
C TRP A 221 -2.09 13.66 2.39
N ARG A 222 -1.38 14.70 2.86
CA ARG A 222 -1.01 14.81 4.28
C ARG A 222 -2.24 14.77 5.19
N LYS A 223 -3.30 15.52 4.83
CA LYS A 223 -4.58 15.50 5.54
C LYS A 223 -5.20 14.10 5.56
N ILE A 224 -5.15 13.34 4.47
CA ILE A 224 -5.61 11.94 4.43
C ILE A 224 -4.84 11.09 5.44
N LEU A 225 -3.51 11.16 5.46
CA LEU A 225 -2.69 10.39 6.41
C LEU A 225 -3.04 10.73 7.87
N GLU A 226 -3.14 12.02 8.18
CA GLU A 226 -3.48 12.51 9.53
C GLU A 226 -4.89 12.10 9.95
N GLN A 227 -5.88 12.27 9.07
CA GLN A 227 -7.27 11.98 9.38
C GLN A 227 -7.54 10.47 9.48
N THR A 228 -6.98 9.68 8.57
CA THR A 228 -7.13 8.22 8.61
C THR A 228 -6.46 7.60 9.83
N THR A 229 -5.37 8.20 10.34
CA THR A 229 -4.76 7.79 11.62
C THR A 229 -5.73 7.92 12.78
N LYS A 230 -6.48 9.02 12.85
CA LYS A 230 -7.54 9.23 13.86
C LYS A 230 -8.71 8.26 13.68
N GLU A 231 -8.90 7.74 12.47
CA GLU A 231 -9.96 6.78 12.11
C GLU A 231 -9.51 5.31 12.23
N GLY A 232 -8.32 5.07 12.77
CA GLY A 232 -7.80 3.72 13.07
C GLY A 232 -6.92 3.11 11.98
N VAL A 233 -6.49 3.87 10.96
CA VAL A 233 -5.50 3.42 9.97
C VAL A 233 -4.09 3.70 10.48
N MET A 234 -3.31 2.65 10.73
CA MET A 234 -1.94 2.76 11.21
C MET A 234 -0.96 2.59 10.04
N TRP A 235 -0.34 3.70 9.65
CA TRP A 235 0.60 3.81 8.52
C TRP A 235 1.99 3.27 8.82
#